data_AF-N6Z691-F1
#
_entry.id   AF-N6Z691-F1
#
_cell.length_a   1.000
_cell.length_b   1.000
_cell.length_c   1.000
_cell.angle_alpha   90.00
_cell.angle_beta   90.00
_cell.angle_gamma   90.00
#
_symmetry.space_group_name_H-M   'P 1'
#
loop_
_entity.id
_entity.type
_entity.pdbx_description
1 polymer ?
#
loop_
_entity_poly.entity_id
_entity_poly.type
_entity_poly.pdbx_seq_one_letter_code
_entity_poly.pdbx_strand_id
1 'polypeptide(L)'
;MGTSNHFLFNTGNSGLRLNNDIYGYIDIADGPIRGSNAAIAEQGNGGFLRPKHVIGGIISWPNIAQVWKDTASVNGTSNNQYANFAVNSIRQIQSFPPLIPAPAFGGLVIGQVAANTSGAPAANPTLLAVGSGVYFGEWAPKVNSDPVGTNLNMASNDRTVWYVGDNAVSNMPTAINATYGVIGISQTGTNANGNTLPGGLPDNLNLYKGKLDVSYVSGSGTIGAGSTNNSISRVVGGVTHTISFASTTIDNTGFFSNGSTIEGRFYNGAEALAGMYTNGTLPDAAFGGSKVSGTITP
;
A
#
# COMPACT_ATOMS: atom_id res chain seq x y z
N MET A 1 -4.52 -9.08 -9.29
CA MET A 1 -4.22 -9.41 -7.88
C MET A 1 -4.86 -10.76 -7.57
N GLY A 2 -4.34 -11.55 -6.64
CA GLY A 2 -4.84 -12.91 -6.40
C GLY A 2 -4.04 -13.66 -5.35
N THR A 3 -4.38 -14.92 -5.12
CA THR A 3 -3.66 -15.80 -4.20
C THR A 3 -2.27 -16.13 -4.74
N SER A 4 -1.25 -15.98 -3.89
CA SER A 4 0.14 -16.31 -4.20
C SER A 4 0.28 -17.77 -4.60
N ASN A 5 0.98 -17.99 -5.71
CA ASN A 5 1.30 -19.31 -6.26
C ASN A 5 2.74 -19.36 -6.80
N HIS A 6 3.57 -18.37 -6.48
CA HIS A 6 4.95 -18.28 -6.95
C HIS A 6 5.86 -19.19 -6.13
N PHE A 7 6.64 -20.05 -6.78
CA PHE A 7 7.40 -21.13 -6.12
C PHE A 7 8.55 -20.67 -5.19
N LEU A 8 9.09 -19.45 -5.38
CA LEU A 8 10.07 -18.85 -4.46
C LEU A 8 9.44 -18.21 -3.22
N PHE A 9 8.12 -18.04 -3.20
CA PHE A 9 7.40 -17.38 -2.14
C PHE A 9 6.36 -18.33 -1.54
N ASN A 10 5.83 -17.97 -0.38
CA ASN A 10 4.79 -18.77 0.24
C ASN A 10 3.52 -18.75 -0.62
N THR A 11 2.73 -19.81 -0.56
CA THR A 11 1.49 -19.95 -1.33
C THR A 11 0.28 -19.70 -0.43
N GLY A 12 -0.82 -19.19 -0.98
CA GLY A 12 -2.09 -19.06 -0.23
C GLY A 12 -2.38 -17.66 0.32
N ASN A 13 -1.37 -16.82 0.49
CA ASN A 13 -1.54 -15.43 0.93
C ASN A 13 -1.75 -14.46 -0.25
N SER A 14 -2.05 -13.21 0.06
CA SER A 14 -2.21 -12.10 -0.88
C SER A 14 -0.99 -11.89 -1.76
N GLY A 15 -1.21 -12.00 -3.07
CA GLY A 15 -0.16 -11.84 -4.07
C GLY A 15 -0.48 -10.86 -5.18
N LEU A 16 0.60 -10.29 -5.72
CA LEU A 16 0.58 -9.50 -6.95
C LEU A 16 1.29 -10.24 -8.06
N ARG A 17 0.72 -10.15 -9.25
CA ARG A 17 1.39 -10.52 -10.49
C ARG A 17 1.72 -9.23 -11.20
N LEU A 18 3.00 -8.99 -11.48
CA LEU A 18 3.42 -7.80 -12.21
C LEU A 18 3.13 -7.99 -13.71
N ASN A 19 2.92 -6.90 -14.44
CA ASN A 19 2.65 -6.98 -15.87
C ASN A 19 3.81 -7.68 -16.60
N ASN A 20 3.45 -8.60 -17.51
CA ASN A 20 4.37 -9.47 -18.25
C ASN A 20 5.17 -10.47 -17.40
N ASP A 21 4.82 -10.66 -16.13
CA ASP A 21 5.41 -11.71 -15.29
C ASP A 21 4.81 -13.08 -15.64
N ILE A 22 5.68 -14.05 -15.92
CA ILE A 22 5.32 -15.44 -16.20
C ILE A 22 5.36 -16.33 -14.95
N TYR A 23 5.85 -15.82 -13.82
CA TYR A 23 6.15 -16.60 -12.62
C TYR A 23 5.03 -16.64 -11.57
N GLY A 24 3.87 -16.04 -11.86
CA GLY A 24 2.66 -16.13 -11.04
C GLY A 24 2.44 -14.95 -10.10
N TYR A 25 1.62 -15.14 -9.06
CA TYR A 25 1.35 -14.16 -8.02
C TYR A 25 2.37 -14.32 -6.89
N ILE A 26 3.06 -13.23 -6.56
CA ILE A 26 4.10 -13.15 -5.54
C ILE A 26 3.48 -12.73 -4.22
N ASP A 27 3.66 -13.54 -3.18
CA ASP A 27 3.32 -13.17 -1.80
C ASP A 27 4.01 -11.87 -1.41
N ILE A 28 3.21 -10.84 -1.10
CA ILE A 28 3.72 -9.51 -0.78
C ILE A 28 4.43 -9.46 0.57
N ALA A 29 3.92 -10.19 1.55
CA ALA A 29 4.47 -10.23 2.89
C ALA A 29 5.80 -10.98 2.89
N ASP A 30 5.80 -12.19 2.33
CA ASP A 30 6.95 -13.09 2.34
C ASP A 30 7.96 -12.76 1.22
N GLY A 31 7.57 -12.04 0.18
CA GLY A 31 8.48 -11.62 -0.88
C GLY A 31 9.09 -10.23 -0.63
N PRO A 32 8.57 -9.20 -1.30
CA PRO A 32 9.18 -7.87 -1.32
C PRO A 32 9.29 -7.22 0.07
N ILE A 33 8.28 -7.37 0.95
CA ILE A 33 8.32 -6.75 2.29
C ILE A 33 9.39 -7.39 3.16
N ARG A 34 9.39 -8.72 3.30
CA ARG A 34 10.39 -9.44 4.11
C ARG A 34 11.81 -9.16 3.64
N GLY A 35 12.06 -9.26 2.34
CA GLY A 35 13.38 -8.99 1.77
C GLY A 35 13.83 -7.53 1.97
N SER A 36 12.92 -6.57 1.80
CA SER A 36 13.17 -5.15 2.06
C SER A 36 13.53 -4.90 3.52
N ASN A 37 12.73 -5.43 4.45
CA ASN A 37 12.96 -5.26 5.88
C ASN A 37 14.27 -5.91 6.35
N ALA A 38 14.64 -7.07 5.82
CA ALA A 38 15.92 -7.71 6.14
C ALA A 38 17.12 -6.87 5.67
N ALA A 39 17.07 -6.30 4.47
CA ALA A 39 18.13 -5.42 3.96
C ALA A 39 18.21 -4.11 4.76
N ILE A 40 17.07 -3.54 5.16
CA ILE A 40 17.02 -2.34 6.01
C ILE A 40 17.54 -2.62 7.42
N ALA A 41 17.26 -3.79 7.99
CA ALA A 41 17.81 -4.17 9.30
C ALA A 41 19.35 -4.30 9.26
N GLU A 42 19.91 -4.72 8.12
CA GLU A 42 21.36 -4.85 7.94
C GLU A 42 22.05 -3.51 7.62
N GLN A 43 21.44 -2.68 6.78
CA GLN A 43 22.12 -1.54 6.14
C GLN A 43 21.44 -0.18 6.37
N GLY A 44 20.25 -0.15 6.97
CA GLY A 44 19.42 1.04 7.11
C GLY A 44 18.64 1.41 5.83
N ASN A 45 17.90 2.52 5.90
CA ASN A 45 17.18 3.10 4.76
C ASN A 45 18.14 3.52 3.65
N GLY A 46 17.80 3.21 2.40
CA GLY A 46 18.69 3.37 1.23
C GLY A 46 19.66 2.21 1.03
N GLY A 47 19.64 1.22 1.92
CA GLY A 47 20.42 0.00 1.80
C GLY A 47 20.06 -0.84 0.58
N PHE A 48 20.93 -1.78 0.23
CA PHE A 48 20.76 -2.62 -0.94
C PHE A 48 20.18 -3.98 -0.59
N LEU A 49 19.05 -4.30 -1.22
CA LEU A 49 18.49 -5.64 -1.27
C LEU A 49 19.35 -6.48 -2.22
N ARG A 50 19.70 -7.67 -1.74
CA ARG A 50 20.50 -8.73 -2.38
C ARG A 50 19.76 -10.06 -2.29
N PRO A 51 20.02 -11.04 -3.16
CA PRO A 51 19.37 -12.35 -3.13
C PRO A 51 19.35 -13.02 -1.74
N LYS A 52 20.44 -12.92 -0.95
CA LYS A 52 20.48 -13.47 0.42
C LYS A 52 19.32 -13.02 1.34
N HIS A 53 18.74 -11.83 1.10
CA HIS A 53 17.64 -11.30 1.90
C HIS A 53 16.29 -11.89 1.49
N VAL A 54 16.18 -12.48 0.30
CA VAL A 54 14.94 -13.04 -0.24
C VAL A 54 14.90 -14.56 -0.09
N ILE A 55 16.00 -15.24 -0.43
CA ILE A 55 16.07 -16.72 -0.51
C ILE A 55 16.96 -17.36 0.57
N GLY A 56 17.63 -16.57 1.41
CA GLY A 56 18.59 -17.06 2.40
C GLY A 56 19.91 -17.56 1.79
N GLY A 57 21.01 -17.46 2.54
CA GLY A 57 22.32 -17.99 2.13
C GLY A 57 23.48 -16.99 2.19
N ILE A 58 24.70 -17.53 2.06
CA ILE A 58 25.99 -16.82 2.20
C ILE A 58 26.62 -16.39 0.88
N ILE A 59 25.95 -16.61 -0.25
CA ILE A 59 26.55 -16.32 -1.55
C ILE A 59 26.51 -14.80 -1.81
N SER A 60 27.67 -14.22 -2.12
CA SER A 60 27.81 -12.80 -2.44
C SER A 60 27.29 -12.52 -3.85
N TRP A 61 25.99 -12.26 -3.95
CA TRP A 61 25.31 -11.91 -5.21
C TRP A 61 25.19 -10.39 -5.33
N PRO A 62 25.06 -9.84 -6.56
CA PRO A 62 24.97 -8.41 -6.78
C PRO A 62 23.75 -7.77 -6.09
N ASN A 63 23.82 -6.45 -5.92
CA ASN A 63 22.69 -5.64 -5.46
C ASN A 63 21.59 -5.64 -6.53
N ILE A 64 20.38 -6.00 -6.14
CA ILE A 64 19.23 -6.10 -7.06
C ILE A 64 18.27 -4.92 -6.92
N ALA A 65 18.12 -4.38 -5.71
CA ALA A 65 17.28 -3.22 -5.45
C ALA A 65 17.85 -2.34 -4.34
N GLN A 66 17.42 -1.08 -4.30
CA GLN A 66 17.52 -0.23 -3.11
C GLN A 66 16.18 -0.17 -2.39
N VAL A 67 16.21 -0.03 -1.07
CA VAL A 67 15.02 -0.16 -0.23
C VAL A 67 14.92 0.90 0.86
N TRP A 68 13.69 1.29 1.16
CA TRP A 68 13.33 2.21 2.24
C TRP A 68 12.08 1.72 2.95
N LYS A 69 11.99 2.07 4.24
CA LYS A 69 10.81 1.92 5.06
C LYS A 69 10.55 3.23 5.79
N ASP A 70 9.32 3.72 5.66
CA ASP A 70 8.83 4.88 6.37
C ASP A 70 7.66 4.47 7.27
N THR A 71 7.86 4.65 8.57
CA THR A 71 6.81 4.59 9.60
C THR A 71 6.62 5.95 10.27
N ALA A 72 7.55 6.90 10.07
CA ALA A 72 7.58 8.16 10.78
C ALA A 72 6.67 9.19 10.11
N SER A 73 6.76 9.41 8.80
CA SER A 73 5.83 10.32 8.11
C SER A 73 4.44 9.70 7.98
N VAL A 74 4.32 8.39 8.19
CA VAL A 74 3.04 7.68 8.28
C VAL A 74 2.34 7.96 9.62
N ASN A 75 3.04 7.75 10.74
CA ASN A 75 2.46 7.67 12.08
C ASN A 75 2.84 8.87 12.98
N GLY A 76 3.65 9.81 12.48
CA GLY A 76 4.24 10.91 13.24
C GLY A 76 3.40 12.19 13.34
N THR A 77 3.65 12.90 14.45
CA THR A 77 3.19 14.23 14.89
C THR A 77 1.73 14.43 15.33
N SER A 78 1.55 14.27 16.65
CA SER A 78 0.85 15.18 17.57
C SER A 78 -0.67 15.35 17.50
N ASN A 79 -1.36 14.94 16.44
CA ASN A 79 -2.84 15.02 16.36
C ASN A 79 -3.50 13.73 15.85
N ASN A 80 -2.80 12.61 15.92
CA ASN A 80 -3.12 11.47 15.08
C ASN A 80 -4.32 10.66 15.57
N GLN A 81 -5.45 10.89 14.91
CA GLN A 81 -6.60 10.01 14.91
C GLN A 81 -6.58 9.05 13.69
N TYR A 82 -5.43 8.88 13.03
CA TYR A 82 -5.27 8.00 11.87
C TYR A 82 -4.79 6.61 12.28
N ALA A 83 -5.06 5.62 11.44
CA ALA A 83 -4.60 4.26 11.63
C ALA A 83 -3.07 4.17 11.52
N ASN A 84 -2.51 3.13 12.12
CA ASN A 84 -1.09 2.81 12.01
C ASN A 84 -0.80 2.15 10.65
N PHE A 85 0.33 2.49 10.03
CA PHE A 85 0.80 1.81 8.81
C PHE A 85 2.32 1.71 8.76
N ALA A 86 2.82 0.92 7.81
CA ALA A 86 4.20 1.02 7.34
C ALA A 86 4.19 1.12 5.81
N VAL A 87 5.14 1.85 5.25
CA VAL A 87 5.33 1.90 3.79
C VAL A 87 6.74 1.44 3.43
N ASN A 88 6.83 0.37 2.64
CA ASN A 88 8.08 -0.09 2.04
C ASN A 88 8.18 0.41 0.60
N SER A 89 9.31 1.02 0.25
CA SER A 89 9.61 1.46 -1.11
C SER A 89 10.81 0.67 -1.63
N ILE A 90 10.70 0.14 -2.84
CA ILE A 90 11.69 -0.75 -3.44
C ILE A 90 11.97 -0.25 -4.85
N ARG A 91 13.23 0.09 -5.15
CA ARG A 91 13.66 0.42 -6.50
C ARG A 91 14.56 -0.67 -7.04
N GLN A 92 14.15 -1.31 -8.13
CA GLN A 92 15.05 -2.23 -8.81
C GLN A 92 16.18 -1.45 -9.48
N ILE A 93 17.42 -1.84 -9.22
CA ILE A 93 18.61 -1.21 -9.82
C ILE A 93 19.35 -2.16 -10.77
N GLN A 94 19.06 -3.46 -10.69
CA GLN A 94 19.60 -4.46 -11.60
C GLN A 94 18.55 -5.52 -11.89
N SER A 95 18.61 -6.09 -13.09
CA SER A 95 17.82 -7.30 -13.37
C SER A 95 18.20 -8.39 -12.39
N PHE A 96 17.22 -9.19 -11.98
CA PHE A 96 17.53 -10.41 -11.26
C PHE A 96 18.41 -11.32 -12.15
N PRO A 97 19.43 -11.97 -11.59
CA PRO A 97 20.21 -12.96 -12.31
C PRO A 97 19.28 -14.00 -12.96
N PRO A 98 19.62 -14.53 -14.15
CA PRO A 98 18.73 -15.41 -14.94
C PRO A 98 18.21 -16.64 -14.20
N LEU A 99 18.91 -17.06 -13.15
CA LEU A 99 18.60 -18.22 -12.31
C LEU A 99 17.59 -17.90 -11.19
N ILE A 100 17.24 -16.63 -10.97
CA ILE A 100 16.22 -16.20 -10.01
C ILE A 100 15.02 -15.69 -10.80
N PRO A 101 13.93 -16.46 -10.89
CA PRO A 101 12.68 -15.98 -11.43
C PRO A 101 12.05 -15.02 -10.44
N ALA A 102 12.30 -13.74 -10.69
CA ALA A 102 11.68 -12.64 -10.01
C ALA A 102 11.30 -11.58 -11.05
N PRO A 103 10.20 -10.86 -10.84
CA PRO A 103 9.67 -9.94 -11.83
C PRO A 103 10.60 -8.76 -12.04
N ALA A 104 10.55 -8.20 -13.24
CA ALA A 104 11.13 -6.90 -13.53
C ALA A 104 10.16 -5.77 -13.16
N PHE A 105 10.65 -4.76 -12.45
CA PHE A 105 9.92 -3.55 -12.09
C PHE A 105 10.90 -2.36 -12.02
N GLY A 106 10.39 -1.13 -12.05
CA GLY A 106 11.19 0.07 -11.80
C GLY A 106 11.15 0.41 -10.33
N GLY A 107 9.94 0.62 -9.84
CA GLY A 107 9.65 0.86 -8.44
C GLY A 107 8.40 0.10 -8.00
N LEU A 108 8.42 -0.31 -6.74
CA LEU A 108 7.28 -0.90 -6.04
C LEU A 108 7.18 -0.23 -4.68
N VAL A 109 6.05 0.42 -4.41
CA VAL A 109 5.75 1.07 -3.13
C VAL A 109 4.57 0.34 -2.52
N ILE A 110 4.71 -0.10 -1.28
CA ILE A 110 3.78 -0.98 -0.59
C ILE A 110 3.43 -0.37 0.76
N GLY A 111 2.21 0.14 0.88
CA GLY A 111 1.57 0.40 2.16
C GLY A 111 1.05 -0.89 2.78
N GLN A 112 1.34 -1.10 4.06
CA GLN A 112 0.83 -2.20 4.87
C GLN A 112 -0.04 -1.64 5.99
N VAL A 113 -1.28 -2.11 6.05
CA VAL A 113 -2.23 -1.76 7.12
C VAL A 113 -1.79 -2.41 8.43
N ALA A 114 -1.81 -1.66 9.53
CA ALA A 114 -1.53 -2.20 10.85
C ALA A 114 -2.76 -2.83 11.51
N ALA A 115 -2.50 -3.74 12.46
CA ALA A 115 -3.53 -4.31 13.31
C ALA A 115 -4.27 -3.19 14.05
N ASN A 116 -5.57 -3.39 14.28
CA ASN A 116 -6.43 -2.43 14.97
C ASN A 116 -5.82 -2.08 16.34
N THR A 117 -5.29 -0.86 16.45
CA THR A 117 -4.87 -0.28 17.72
C THR A 117 -5.72 0.95 17.95
N SER A 118 -6.73 0.84 18.81
CA SER A 118 -7.36 2.01 19.41
C SER A 118 -6.29 2.80 20.17
N GLY A 119 -6.04 4.04 19.77
CA GLY A 119 -5.05 4.90 20.44
C GLY A 119 -4.21 5.73 19.47
N ALA A 120 -3.31 6.53 20.04
CA ALA A 120 -2.35 7.30 19.25
C ALA A 120 -1.43 6.35 18.46
N PRO A 121 -1.00 6.73 17.25
CA PRO A 121 -0.06 5.95 16.49
C PRO A 121 1.17 5.56 17.30
N ALA A 122 1.60 4.32 17.09
CA ALA A 122 2.79 3.80 17.74
C ALA A 122 4.01 4.13 16.88
N ALA A 123 5.10 4.56 17.52
CA ALA A 123 6.40 4.70 16.86
C ALA A 123 6.85 3.37 16.20
N ASN A 124 6.42 2.24 16.76
CA ASN A 124 6.59 0.89 16.22
C ASN A 124 5.21 0.24 16.07
N PRO A 125 4.53 0.38 14.92
CA PRO A 125 3.19 -0.18 14.75
C PRO A 125 3.22 -1.70 14.67
N THR A 126 2.27 -2.35 15.33
CA THR A 126 2.02 -3.80 15.16
C THR A 126 1.29 -4.01 13.84
N LEU A 127 1.99 -4.48 12.82
CA LEU A 127 1.41 -4.70 11.49
C LEU A 127 0.49 -5.94 11.46
N LEU A 128 -0.48 -5.99 10.54
CA LEU A 128 -1.28 -7.20 10.34
C LEU A 128 -0.35 -8.37 9.99
N ALA A 129 -0.57 -9.50 10.66
CA ALA A 129 0.20 -10.71 10.45
C ALA A 129 -0.03 -11.29 9.05
N VAL A 130 0.92 -12.11 8.59
CA VAL A 130 0.75 -12.93 7.37
C VAL A 130 -0.52 -13.77 7.50
N GLY A 131 -1.35 -13.80 6.46
CA GLY A 131 -2.67 -14.44 6.48
C GLY A 131 -3.80 -13.53 6.96
N SER A 132 -3.51 -12.31 7.41
CA SER A 132 -4.47 -11.22 7.63
C SER A 132 -4.00 -9.92 7.00
N GLY A 133 -2.96 -9.97 6.15
CA GLY A 133 -2.30 -8.79 5.63
C GLY A 133 -3.19 -8.03 4.66
N VAL A 134 -3.18 -6.70 4.75
CA VAL A 134 -3.84 -5.81 3.78
C VAL A 134 -2.81 -4.82 3.26
N TYR A 135 -2.68 -4.79 1.95
CA TYR A 135 -1.61 -4.12 1.21
C TYR A 135 -2.19 -3.27 0.09
N PHE A 136 -1.52 -2.17 -0.20
CA PHE A 136 -1.91 -1.25 -1.28
C PHE A 136 -0.70 -0.45 -1.71
N GLY A 137 -0.71 0.12 -2.90
CA GLY A 137 0.36 0.99 -3.32
C GLY A 137 0.45 1.18 -4.82
N GLU A 138 1.66 1.44 -5.30
CA GLU A 138 1.92 1.75 -6.69
C GLU A 138 3.11 0.96 -7.23
N TRP A 139 3.08 0.76 -8.54
CA TRP A 139 4.12 0.07 -9.31
C TRP A 139 4.42 0.89 -10.56
N ALA A 140 5.69 0.88 -10.97
CA ALA A 140 6.13 1.43 -12.24
C ALA A 140 7.00 0.42 -12.99
N PRO A 141 7.01 0.44 -14.33
CA PRO A 141 7.84 -0.46 -15.12
C PRO A 141 9.32 -0.16 -14.93
N LYS A 142 10.14 -1.16 -15.23
CA LYS A 142 11.60 -1.03 -15.23
C LYS A 142 12.02 -0.03 -16.31
N VAL A 143 13.01 0.80 -16.00
CA VAL A 143 13.71 1.65 -16.98
C VAL A 143 14.99 0.97 -17.46
N ASN A 144 15.35 1.20 -18.73
CA ASN A 144 16.52 0.59 -19.36
C ASN A 144 17.87 1.16 -18.88
N SER A 145 17.87 2.35 -18.29
CA SER A 145 19.02 2.97 -17.65
C SER A 145 18.93 2.82 -16.13
N ASP A 146 20.03 2.53 -15.45
CA ASP A 146 20.05 2.39 -13.99
C ASP A 146 19.53 3.69 -13.32
N PRO A 147 18.35 3.66 -12.67
CA PRO A 147 17.80 4.86 -12.06
C PRO A 147 18.64 5.28 -10.86
N VAL A 148 19.08 6.54 -10.86
CA VAL A 148 19.94 7.15 -9.83
C VAL A 148 19.08 7.72 -8.70
N GLY A 149 19.60 7.69 -7.47
CA GLY A 149 19.01 8.43 -6.33
C GLY A 149 17.75 7.79 -5.77
N THR A 150 16.60 8.45 -5.92
CA THR A 150 15.28 8.04 -5.41
C THR A 150 14.22 8.03 -6.52
N ASN A 151 14.64 7.91 -7.79
CA ASN A 151 13.73 7.83 -8.93
C ASN A 151 13.17 6.40 -9.06
N LEU A 152 11.95 6.18 -8.57
CA LEU A 152 11.25 4.88 -8.65
C LEU A 152 10.52 4.67 -9.99
N ASN A 153 10.72 5.56 -10.98
CA ASN A 153 9.98 5.64 -12.23
C ASN A 153 8.46 5.91 -12.07
N MET A 154 8.03 6.47 -10.93
CA MET A 154 6.62 6.76 -10.66
C MET A 154 6.05 7.95 -11.46
N ALA A 155 6.89 8.62 -12.26
CA ALA A 155 6.45 9.58 -13.27
C ALA A 155 6.00 8.90 -14.58
N SER A 156 6.22 7.60 -14.74
CA SER A 156 5.83 6.86 -15.94
C SER A 156 4.31 6.92 -16.19
N ASN A 157 3.92 7.01 -17.46
CA ASN A 157 2.53 6.87 -17.89
C ASN A 157 1.99 5.45 -17.67
N ASP A 158 2.88 4.46 -17.59
CA ASP A 158 2.55 3.07 -17.31
C ASP A 158 2.58 2.76 -15.79
N ARG A 159 2.63 3.79 -14.94
CA ARG A 159 2.46 3.61 -13.49
C ARG A 159 1.06 3.06 -13.21
N THR A 160 0.97 2.07 -12.35
CA THR A 160 -0.30 1.49 -11.92
C THR A 160 -0.43 1.53 -10.40
N VAL A 161 -1.65 1.73 -9.91
CA VAL A 161 -2.02 1.58 -8.49
C VAL A 161 -2.72 0.25 -8.25
N TRP A 162 -2.62 -0.27 -7.03
CA TRP A 162 -3.12 -1.62 -6.70
C TRP A 162 -3.47 -1.76 -5.22
N TYR A 163 -4.32 -2.75 -4.87
CA TYR A 163 -4.64 -3.12 -3.49
C TYR A 163 -5.02 -4.60 -3.33
N VAL A 164 -4.45 -5.30 -2.36
CA VAL A 164 -4.72 -6.73 -2.13
C VAL A 164 -4.75 -7.02 -0.64
N GLY A 165 -5.53 -8.01 -0.20
CA GLY A 165 -5.53 -8.40 1.19
C GLY A 165 -6.10 -9.78 1.43
N ASP A 166 -5.68 -10.36 2.55
CA ASP A 166 -6.13 -11.66 3.04
C ASP A 166 -7.49 -11.51 3.71
N ASN A 167 -8.23 -12.61 3.82
CA ASN A 167 -9.55 -12.66 4.48
C ASN A 167 -10.49 -11.57 3.97
N ALA A 168 -10.53 -11.43 2.65
CA ALA A 168 -11.42 -10.49 2.01
C ALA A 168 -12.87 -10.79 2.44
N VAL A 169 -13.59 -9.76 2.85
CA VAL A 169 -14.99 -9.92 3.25
C VAL A 169 -15.76 -10.48 2.05
N SER A 170 -16.59 -11.48 2.30
CA SER A 170 -17.49 -12.10 1.32
C SER A 170 -18.95 -11.96 1.72
N ASN A 171 -19.21 -11.73 3.01
CA ASN A 171 -20.48 -11.32 3.58
C ASN A 171 -20.19 -10.23 4.60
N MET A 172 -20.77 -9.05 4.39
CA MET A 172 -20.64 -7.95 5.34
C MET A 172 -21.26 -8.30 6.70
N PRO A 173 -20.67 -7.81 7.81
CA PRO A 173 -21.29 -7.88 9.13
C PRO A 173 -22.71 -7.31 9.13
N THR A 174 -23.58 -7.80 10.02
CA THR A 174 -24.97 -7.35 10.14
C THR A 174 -25.10 -5.83 10.24
N ALA A 175 -24.20 -5.17 10.98
CA ALA A 175 -24.14 -3.72 11.06
C ALA A 175 -22.72 -3.18 11.26
N ILE A 176 -22.44 -2.02 10.66
CA ILE A 176 -21.23 -1.23 10.88
C ILE A 176 -21.63 0.21 11.17
N ASN A 177 -21.02 0.79 12.20
CA ASN A 177 -21.00 2.22 12.46
C ASN A 177 -19.62 2.55 13.02
N ALA A 178 -18.66 2.80 12.13
CA ALA A 178 -17.25 2.88 12.50
C ALA A 178 -16.51 3.96 11.71
N THR A 179 -15.45 4.48 12.31
CA THR A 179 -14.52 5.41 11.65
C THR A 179 -13.22 4.67 11.36
N TYR A 180 -12.71 4.87 10.15
CA TYR A 180 -11.45 4.30 9.67
C TYR A 180 -10.44 5.42 9.49
N GLY A 181 -9.22 5.20 9.97
CA GLY A 181 -8.08 6.03 9.59
C GLY A 181 -7.53 5.52 8.26
N VAL A 182 -7.28 6.42 7.31
CA VAL A 182 -6.93 6.05 5.93
C VAL A 182 -5.72 6.85 5.46
N ILE A 183 -4.81 6.17 4.77
CA ILE A 183 -3.74 6.81 4.00
C ILE A 183 -3.83 6.45 2.51
N GLY A 184 -3.31 7.32 1.66
CA GLY A 184 -3.20 7.09 0.22
C GLY A 184 -1.78 7.36 -0.29
N ILE A 185 -1.31 6.49 -1.18
CA ILE A 185 0.01 6.53 -1.83
C ILE A 185 -0.17 6.90 -3.29
N SER A 186 0.63 7.87 -3.76
CA SER A 186 0.67 8.27 -5.17
C SER A 186 1.93 9.09 -5.45
N GLN A 187 2.66 8.73 -6.49
CA GLN A 187 3.81 9.43 -7.03
C GLN A 187 4.97 9.61 -6.02
N THR A 188 5.47 8.51 -5.46
CA THR A 188 6.64 8.50 -4.57
C THR A 188 7.96 8.55 -5.34
N GLY A 189 8.91 9.31 -4.82
CA GLY A 189 10.28 9.41 -5.32
C GLY A 189 10.57 10.71 -6.09
N THR A 190 11.51 10.63 -7.02
CA THR A 190 11.86 11.73 -7.94
C THR A 190 11.55 11.36 -9.39
N ASN A 191 11.46 12.37 -10.25
CA ASN A 191 11.44 12.16 -11.70
C ASN A 191 12.87 12.05 -12.28
N ALA A 192 12.98 11.89 -13.60
CA ALA A 192 14.27 11.77 -14.30
C ALA A 192 15.21 12.97 -14.12
N ASN A 193 14.67 14.15 -13.80
CA ASN A 193 15.44 15.37 -13.57
C ASN A 193 15.83 15.56 -12.09
N GLY A 194 15.50 14.60 -11.23
CA GLY A 194 15.76 14.69 -9.78
C GLY A 194 14.75 15.52 -9.00
N ASN A 195 13.68 16.01 -9.62
CA ASN A 195 12.63 16.74 -8.92
C ASN A 195 11.78 15.79 -8.09
N THR A 196 11.54 16.12 -6.82
CA THR A 196 10.64 15.36 -5.93
C THR A 196 9.23 15.36 -6.48
N LEU A 197 8.65 14.17 -6.60
CA LEU A 197 7.26 13.98 -7.00
C LEU A 197 6.30 14.35 -5.84
N PRO A 198 5.01 14.59 -6.12
CA PRO A 198 4.02 14.97 -5.11
C PRO A 198 3.91 14.03 -3.90
N GLY A 199 4.24 12.74 -4.06
CA GLY A 199 4.23 11.74 -2.99
C GLY A 199 5.44 11.77 -2.06
N GLY A 200 6.38 12.70 -2.25
CA GLY A 200 7.57 12.83 -1.41
C GLY A 200 8.63 11.76 -1.69
N LEU A 201 9.65 11.71 -0.83
CA LEU A 201 10.76 10.77 -0.95
C LEU A 201 10.43 9.44 -0.25
N PRO A 202 11.06 8.31 -0.64
CA PRO A 202 10.81 6.99 -0.04
C PRO A 202 10.99 6.90 1.48
N ASP A 203 11.79 7.78 2.07
CA ASP A 203 12.10 7.92 3.50
C ASP A 203 11.44 9.14 4.14
N ASN A 204 10.68 9.92 3.37
CA ASN A 204 9.91 11.06 3.84
C ASN A 204 8.69 11.27 2.94
N LEU A 205 7.67 10.45 3.17
CA LEU A 205 6.50 10.38 2.30
C LEU A 205 5.52 11.53 2.54
N ASN A 206 4.95 12.04 1.44
CA ASN A 206 3.82 12.98 1.45
C ASN A 206 2.54 12.25 1.04
N LEU A 207 1.94 11.57 2.01
CA LEU A 207 0.76 10.73 1.84
C LEU A 207 -0.53 11.55 1.86
N TYR A 208 -1.55 11.08 1.13
CA TYR A 208 -2.92 11.46 1.46
C TYR A 208 -3.26 10.89 2.83
N LYS A 209 -3.89 11.68 3.70
CA LYS A 209 -4.32 11.26 5.03
C LYS A 209 -5.73 11.75 5.30
N GLY A 210 -6.49 10.95 6.02
CA GLY A 210 -7.84 11.33 6.39
C GLY A 210 -8.57 10.25 7.16
N LYS A 211 -9.85 10.50 7.38
CA LYS A 211 -10.75 9.58 8.06
C LYS A 211 -11.98 9.36 7.21
N LEU A 212 -12.51 8.15 7.30
CA LEU A 212 -13.76 7.77 6.64
C LEU A 212 -14.72 7.22 7.67
N ASP A 213 -15.88 7.85 7.81
CA ASP A 213 -17.02 7.26 8.51
C ASP A 213 -17.70 6.25 7.59
N VAL A 214 -17.96 5.07 8.12
CA VAL A 214 -18.54 3.94 7.42
C VAL A 214 -19.79 3.51 8.16
N SER A 215 -20.90 3.45 7.43
CA SER A 215 -22.17 2.93 7.91
C SER A 215 -22.65 1.82 7.01
N TYR A 216 -23.04 0.68 7.57
CA TYR A 216 -23.62 -0.43 6.84
C TYR A 216 -24.73 -1.06 7.67
N VAL A 217 -25.91 -1.28 7.08
CA VAL A 217 -27.05 -1.92 7.72
C VAL A 217 -27.96 -2.53 6.66
N SER A 218 -28.51 -3.72 6.93
CA SER A 218 -29.56 -4.33 6.10
C SER A 218 -29.17 -4.51 4.62
N GLY A 219 -27.93 -4.91 4.33
CA GLY A 219 -27.50 -5.26 2.97
C GLY A 219 -26.91 -4.12 2.15
N SER A 220 -26.84 -2.90 2.70
CA SER A 220 -26.25 -1.73 2.01
C SER A 220 -25.53 -0.82 2.99
N GLY A 221 -24.57 -0.06 2.48
CA GLY A 221 -23.86 0.91 3.28
C GLY A 221 -23.20 2.01 2.46
N THR A 222 -22.53 2.91 3.16
CA THR A 222 -21.80 4.03 2.58
C THR A 222 -20.45 4.21 3.26
N ILE A 223 -19.47 4.66 2.48
CA ILE A 223 -18.19 5.18 2.96
C ILE A 223 -18.20 6.70 2.77
N GLY A 224 -17.76 7.44 3.78
CA GLY A 224 -17.53 8.88 3.66
C GLY A 224 -18.82 9.70 3.53
N ALA A 225 -19.93 9.23 4.09
CA ALA A 225 -21.19 9.98 4.12
C ALA A 225 -21.25 11.05 5.24
N GLY A 226 -20.31 11.03 6.19
CA GLY A 226 -20.21 12.03 7.26
C GLY A 226 -19.80 13.42 6.75
N SER A 227 -20.14 14.47 7.49
CA SER A 227 -19.73 15.84 7.14
C SER A 227 -18.24 16.13 7.37
N THR A 228 -17.57 15.33 8.19
CA THR A 228 -16.18 15.56 8.65
C THR A 228 -15.20 14.48 8.19
N ASN A 229 -15.61 13.21 8.21
CA ASN A 229 -14.75 12.07 7.85
C ASN A 229 -15.21 11.45 6.52
N ASN A 230 -14.89 12.13 5.41
CA ASN A 230 -15.35 11.76 4.07
C ASN A 230 -14.28 11.86 2.98
N SER A 231 -13.03 12.12 3.36
CA SER A 231 -11.97 12.38 2.40
C SER A 231 -10.59 12.10 2.98
N ILE A 232 -9.63 11.94 2.07
CA ILE A 232 -8.19 11.96 2.37
C ILE A 232 -7.55 13.10 1.60
N SER A 233 -6.58 13.78 2.23
CA SER A 233 -5.93 14.95 1.63
C SER A 233 -4.43 14.96 1.86
N ARG A 234 -3.71 15.64 0.97
CA ARG A 234 -2.29 15.99 1.14
C ARG A 234 -2.05 17.42 0.67
N VAL A 235 -0.93 18.02 1.08
CA VAL A 235 -0.52 19.34 0.60
C VAL A 235 0.64 19.18 -0.38
N VAL A 236 0.55 19.81 -1.55
CA VAL A 236 1.58 19.81 -2.59
C VAL A 236 1.81 21.24 -3.04
N GLY A 237 3.03 21.76 -2.85
CA GLY A 237 3.35 23.14 -3.25
C GLY A 237 2.45 24.20 -2.61
N GLY A 238 1.96 23.97 -1.39
CA GLY A 238 1.03 24.86 -0.69
C GLY A 238 -0.45 24.70 -1.08
N VAL A 239 -0.79 23.80 -2.00
CA VAL A 239 -2.16 23.50 -2.41
C VAL A 239 -2.64 22.21 -1.78
N THR A 240 -3.85 22.21 -1.21
CA THR A 240 -4.48 21.00 -0.68
C THR A 240 -5.13 20.21 -1.81
N HIS A 241 -4.71 18.95 -1.96
CA HIS A 241 -5.27 18.00 -2.90
C HIS A 241 -6.14 17.02 -2.10
N THR A 242 -7.42 16.93 -2.45
CA THR A 242 -8.42 16.13 -1.70
C THR A 242 -9.05 15.08 -2.59
N ILE A 243 -9.07 13.84 -2.10
CA ILE A 243 -9.83 12.73 -2.68
C ILE A 243 -11.08 12.55 -1.82
N SER A 244 -12.25 12.82 -2.40
CA SER A 244 -13.54 12.65 -1.74
C SER A 244 -14.09 11.24 -1.96
N PHE A 245 -14.65 10.67 -0.90
CA PHE A 245 -15.36 9.39 -0.92
C PHE A 245 -16.88 9.59 -0.97
N ALA A 246 -17.37 10.81 -1.21
CA ALA A 246 -18.79 11.08 -1.31
C ALA A 246 -19.48 10.15 -2.32
N SER A 247 -20.69 9.72 -1.99
CA SER A 247 -21.49 8.79 -2.80
C SER A 247 -20.84 7.42 -3.05
N THR A 248 -19.87 7.02 -2.24
CA THR A 248 -19.34 5.65 -2.28
C THR A 248 -20.28 4.72 -1.52
N THR A 249 -20.85 3.75 -2.24
CA THR A 249 -21.77 2.74 -1.71
C THR A 249 -21.04 1.43 -1.43
N ILE A 250 -21.55 0.65 -0.49
CA ILE A 250 -21.02 -0.65 -0.07
C ILE A 250 -22.07 -1.71 -0.38
N ASP A 251 -21.64 -2.80 -1.02
CA ASP A 251 -22.48 -3.98 -1.25
C ASP A 251 -22.31 -5.06 -0.16
N ASN A 252 -23.13 -6.10 -0.24
CA ASN A 252 -23.13 -7.17 0.75
C ASN A 252 -21.89 -8.07 0.71
N THR A 253 -21.10 -8.02 -0.36
CA THR A 253 -19.84 -8.75 -0.51
C THR A 253 -18.66 -7.98 0.08
N GLY A 254 -18.91 -6.78 0.62
CA GLY A 254 -17.89 -5.91 1.17
C GLY A 254 -17.06 -5.20 0.11
N PHE A 255 -17.51 -5.19 -1.15
CA PHE A 255 -16.98 -4.28 -2.16
C PHE A 255 -17.64 -2.91 -2.01
N PHE A 256 -16.90 -1.86 -2.32
CA PHE A 256 -17.43 -0.50 -2.32
C PHE A 256 -16.97 0.27 -3.56
N SER A 257 -17.84 1.13 -4.08
CA SER A 257 -17.54 1.98 -5.22
C SER A 257 -18.50 3.16 -5.32
N ASN A 258 -18.06 4.23 -5.99
CA ASN A 258 -18.91 5.33 -6.44
C ASN A 258 -19.23 5.25 -7.95
N GLY A 259 -18.91 4.13 -8.60
CA GLY A 259 -19.14 3.88 -10.02
C GLY A 259 -18.30 4.72 -10.98
N SER A 260 -17.35 5.51 -10.49
CA SER A 260 -16.56 6.43 -11.33
C SER A 260 -15.07 6.40 -11.03
N THR A 261 -14.68 6.77 -9.81
CA THR A 261 -13.29 7.09 -9.45
C THR A 261 -12.81 6.33 -8.24
N ILE A 262 -13.72 5.81 -7.41
CA ILE A 262 -13.38 5.05 -6.20
C ILE A 262 -13.85 3.62 -6.37
N GLU A 263 -12.96 2.68 -6.08
CA GLU A 263 -13.29 1.29 -5.83
C GLU A 263 -12.41 0.70 -4.74
N GLY A 264 -12.91 -0.34 -4.07
CA GLY A 264 -12.16 -1.05 -3.05
C GLY A 264 -12.99 -2.11 -2.35
N ARG A 265 -12.44 -2.67 -1.27
CA ARG A 265 -13.17 -3.65 -0.46
C ARG A 265 -12.71 -3.71 1.00
N PHE A 266 -13.53 -4.36 1.81
CA PHE A 266 -13.26 -4.69 3.20
C PHE A 266 -12.54 -6.04 3.36
N TYR A 267 -11.77 -6.16 4.44
CA TYR A 267 -10.97 -7.31 4.83
C TYR A 267 -11.11 -7.57 6.33
N ASN A 268 -10.78 -8.80 6.76
CA ASN A 268 -10.70 -9.17 8.18
C ASN A 268 -11.97 -8.84 8.98
N GLY A 269 -13.14 -9.29 8.51
CA GLY A 269 -14.43 -9.00 9.19
C GLY A 269 -14.80 -7.51 9.15
N ALA A 270 -14.34 -6.81 8.13
CA ALA A 270 -14.44 -5.37 7.94
C ALA A 270 -13.57 -4.51 8.88
N GLU A 271 -12.68 -5.07 9.69
CA GLU A 271 -11.75 -4.28 10.51
C GLU A 271 -10.72 -3.48 9.67
N ALA A 272 -10.53 -3.85 8.40
CA ALA A 272 -9.64 -3.16 7.46
C ALA A 272 -10.30 -2.96 6.09
N LEU A 273 -9.80 -1.98 5.34
CA LEU A 273 -10.18 -1.71 3.96
C LEU A 273 -8.97 -1.35 3.10
N ALA A 274 -9.08 -1.60 1.80
CA ALA A 274 -8.15 -1.07 0.81
C ALA A 274 -8.84 -0.88 -0.54
N GLY A 275 -8.33 0.04 -1.34
CA GLY A 275 -8.92 0.42 -2.61
C GLY A 275 -8.00 1.31 -3.45
N MET A 276 -8.56 1.82 -4.55
CA MET A 276 -7.88 2.74 -5.44
C MET A 276 -8.79 3.89 -5.87
N TYR A 277 -8.13 5.02 -6.15
CA TYR A 277 -8.67 6.18 -6.83
C TYR A 277 -8.05 6.26 -8.22
N THR A 278 -8.87 6.22 -9.27
CA THR A 278 -8.41 6.28 -10.67
C THR A 278 -9.29 7.19 -11.52
N ASN A 279 -8.80 7.59 -12.69
CA ASN A 279 -9.55 8.35 -13.71
C ASN A 279 -10.05 9.73 -13.25
N GLY A 280 -9.47 10.28 -12.19
CA GLY A 280 -9.87 11.55 -11.59
C GLY A 280 -9.06 12.77 -12.06
N THR A 281 -9.19 13.88 -11.34
CA THR A 281 -8.39 15.11 -11.59
C THR A 281 -7.00 15.08 -10.94
N LEU A 282 -6.79 14.13 -10.05
CA LEU A 282 -5.52 13.89 -9.36
C LEU A 282 -4.85 12.63 -9.94
N PRO A 283 -3.52 12.50 -9.82
CA PRO A 283 -2.85 11.25 -10.16
C PRO A 283 -3.46 10.08 -9.40
N ASP A 284 -3.58 8.94 -10.07
CA ASP A 284 -4.09 7.71 -9.46
C ASP A 284 -3.39 7.42 -8.14
N ALA A 285 -4.18 6.97 -7.16
CA ALA A 285 -3.72 6.68 -5.80
C ALA A 285 -4.26 5.34 -5.32
N ALA A 286 -3.45 4.56 -4.63
CA ALA A 286 -3.93 3.43 -3.85
C ALA A 286 -4.09 3.86 -2.39
N PHE A 287 -5.11 3.35 -1.70
CA PHE A 287 -5.34 3.67 -0.30
C PHE A 287 -5.66 2.44 0.53
N GLY A 288 -5.40 2.55 1.83
CA GLY A 288 -5.73 1.52 2.81
C GLY A 288 -6.05 2.15 4.16
N GLY A 289 -6.84 1.42 4.94
CA GLY A 289 -7.32 1.89 6.23
C GLY A 289 -7.64 0.76 7.19
N SER A 290 -7.64 1.10 8.48
CA SER A 290 -8.17 0.24 9.53
C SER A 290 -9.10 1.03 10.45
N LYS A 291 -10.01 0.29 11.09
CA LYS A 291 -10.95 0.84 12.06
C LYS A 291 -10.18 1.46 13.23
N VAL A 292 -10.55 2.68 13.60
CA VAL A 292 -9.98 3.41 14.75
C VAL A 292 -11.00 3.67 15.85
N SER A 293 -12.31 3.64 15.53
CA SER A 293 -13.39 3.80 16.51
C SER A 293 -14.72 3.25 15.99
N GLY A 294 -15.71 3.16 16.88
CA GLY A 294 -17.06 2.68 16.57
C GLY A 294 -17.22 1.16 16.65
N THR A 295 -18.28 0.63 16.04
CA THR A 295 -18.76 -0.74 16.24
C THR A 295 -18.88 -1.50 14.93
N ILE A 296 -18.52 -2.78 14.98
CA ILE A 296 -18.84 -3.79 13.97
C ILE A 296 -19.63 -4.88 14.69
N THR A 297 -20.82 -5.18 14.18
CA THR A 297 -21.69 -6.24 14.68
C THR A 297 -21.71 -7.36 13.65
N PRO A 298 -21.16 -8.55 13.98
CA PRO A 298 -21.13 -9.71 13.09
C PRO A 298 -22.49 -10.04 12.47
#